data_AF-A0A6N3R8F2-F1
#
_entry.id   AF-A0A6N3R8F2-F1
#
_cell.length_a   1.000
_cell.length_b   1.000
_cell.length_c   1.000
_cell.angle_alpha   90.00
_cell.angle_beta   90.00
_cell.angle_gamma   90.00
#
_symmetry.space_group_name_H-M   'P 1'
#
loop_
_entity.id
_entity.type
_entity.pdbx_description
1 polymer ?
#
loop_
_entity_poly.entity_id
_entity_poly.type
_entity_poly.pdbx_seq_one_letter_code
_entity_poly.pdbx_strand_id
1 'polypeptide(L)' 'MGENINYHSQRINYFQHKKEKAMNLVDAFVKKVISGPYKEYGKWWIDVEYISWGVPGKTRLMFESKEQALEVKEGYKFLT' A
#
# COMPACT_ATOMS: atom_id res chain seq x y z
N MET A 1 -20.31 -30.42 -33.06
CA MET A 1 -20.77 -29.80 -31.80
C MET A 1 -19.60 -29.82 -30.82
N GLY A 2 -18.83 -28.74 -30.72
CA GLY A 2 -17.59 -28.80 -29.94
C GLY A 2 -16.97 -27.44 -29.71
N GLU A 3 -17.66 -26.52 -29.04
CA GLU A 3 -17.09 -25.22 -28.64
C GLU A 3 -17.68 -24.70 -27.32
N ASN A 4 -17.57 -25.47 -26.22
CA ASN A 4 -18.00 -24.98 -24.90
C ASN A 4 -16.99 -25.26 -23.77
N ILE A 5 -15.70 -25.08 -24.07
CA ILE A 5 -14.61 -25.12 -23.08
C ILE A 5 -13.82 -23.80 -22.99
N ASN A 6 -14.02 -22.88 -23.94
CA ASN A 6 -13.19 -21.67 -24.03
C ASN A 6 -13.67 -20.53 -23.11
N TYR A 7 -14.98 -20.39 -22.88
CA TYR A 7 -15.54 -19.32 -22.05
C TYR A 7 -15.20 -19.45 -20.55
N HIS A 8 -15.11 -20.69 -20.03
CA HIS A 8 -14.80 -20.90 -18.62
C HIS A 8 -13.33 -20.61 -18.31
N SER A 9 -12.42 -20.96 -19.23
CA SER A 9 -10.98 -20.69 -19.11
C SER A 9 -10.64 -19.20 -19.23
N GLN A 10 -11.40 -18.44 -20.03
CA GLN A 10 -11.20 -16.98 -20.17
C GLN A 10 -11.58 -16.20 -18.90
N ARG A 11 -12.58 -16.63 -18.13
CA ARG A 11 -12.93 -15.98 -16.85
C ARG A 11 -11.90 -16.24 -15.77
N ILE A 12 -11.31 -17.43 -15.73
CA ILE A 12 -10.21 -17.74 -14.79
C ILE A 12 -9.02 -16.84 -15.10
N ASN A 13 -8.63 -16.70 -16.38
CA ASN A 13 -7.55 -15.79 -16.78
C ASN A 13 -7.87 -14.31 -16.48
N TYR A 14 -9.10 -13.84 -16.71
CA TYR A 14 -9.48 -12.46 -16.36
C TYR A 14 -9.38 -12.18 -14.85
N PHE A 15 -9.75 -13.14 -14.01
CA PHE A 15 -9.61 -12.98 -12.55
C PHE A 15 -8.17 -13.16 -12.06
N GLN A 16 -7.35 -14.00 -12.71
CA GLN A 16 -5.93 -14.14 -12.39
C GLN A 16 -5.13 -12.91 -12.85
N HIS A 17 -5.37 -12.37 -14.05
CA HIS A 17 -4.72 -11.13 -14.51
C HIS A 17 -5.19 -9.87 -13.78
N LYS A 18 -6.42 -9.85 -13.23
CA LYS A 18 -6.87 -8.76 -12.36
C LYS A 18 -6.31 -8.87 -10.93
N LYS A 19 -5.78 -10.04 -10.56
CA LYS A 19 -4.96 -10.23 -9.35
C LYS A 19 -3.54 -9.68 -9.53
N GLU A 20 -3.09 -9.59 -10.78
CA GLU A 20 -1.96 -8.78 -11.24
C GLU A 20 -2.41 -7.44 -11.83
N LYS A 21 -3.54 -6.90 -11.37
CA LYS A 21 -3.74 -5.45 -11.45
C LYS A 21 -2.67 -4.88 -10.55
N ALA A 22 -1.49 -4.65 -11.11
CA ALA A 22 -0.49 -3.79 -10.54
C ALA A 22 -1.29 -2.57 -10.06
N MET A 23 -1.45 -2.45 -8.73
CA MET A 23 -1.58 -1.14 -8.15
C MET A 23 -0.49 -0.34 -8.85
N ASN A 24 -0.83 0.77 -9.50
CA ASN A 24 0.18 1.74 -9.85
C ASN A 24 0.72 2.21 -8.50
N LEU A 25 1.66 1.45 -7.95
CA LEU A 25 2.29 1.67 -6.66
C LEU A 25 3.06 2.95 -6.87
N VAL A 26 2.44 4.03 -6.42
CA VAL A 26 3.05 5.34 -6.55
C VAL A 26 4.09 5.43 -5.44
N ASP A 27 5.30 5.81 -5.84
CA ASP A 27 6.35 6.13 -4.89
C ASP A 27 5.92 7.35 -4.08
N ALA A 28 5.70 7.13 -2.78
CA ALA A 28 5.38 8.15 -1.81
C ALA A 28 6.56 8.33 -0.85
N PHE A 29 6.86 9.58 -0.52
CA PHE A 29 7.93 9.92 0.41
C PHE A 29 7.35 10.63 1.62
N VAL A 30 7.69 10.16 2.81
CA VAL A 30 7.33 10.83 4.06
C VAL A 30 7.98 12.21 4.08
N LYS A 31 7.16 13.25 4.12
CA LYS A 31 7.58 14.63 4.29
C LYS A 31 7.74 14.98 5.76
N LYS A 32 6.85 14.49 6.62
CA LYS A 32 6.84 14.82 8.04
C LYS A 32 6.12 13.74 8.83
N VAL A 33 6.66 13.37 9.98
CA VAL A 33 5.98 12.51 10.94
C VAL A 33 5.09 13.40 11.81
N ILE A 34 3.77 13.15 11.79
CA ILE A 34 2.78 13.94 12.54
C ILE A 34 2.64 13.41 13.96
N SER A 35 2.62 12.09 14.11
CA SER A 35 2.48 11.41 15.39
C SER A 35 3.60 10.41 15.59
N GLY A 36 4.10 10.31 16.83
CA GLY A 36 4.90 9.18 17.24
C GLY A 36 4.11 7.86 17.17
N PRO A 37 4.80 6.71 17.20
CA PRO A 37 4.17 5.40 17.08
C PRO A 37 3.21 5.12 18.24
N TYR A 38 1.95 4.86 17.90
CA TYR A 38 0.90 4.45 18.83
C TYR A 38 0.40 3.06 18.49
N LYS A 39 -0.15 2.37 19.50
CA LYS A 39 -0.66 1.01 19.32
C LYS A 39 -2.18 1.07 19.18
N GLU A 40 -2.69 0.57 18.06
CA GLU A 40 -4.13 0.49 17.79
C GLU A 40 -4.45 -0.87 17.14
N TYR A 41 -5.52 -1.53 17.59
CA TYR A 41 -5.89 -2.89 17.15
C TYR A 41 -4.76 -3.93 17.24
N GLY A 42 -3.82 -3.75 18.18
CA GLY A 42 -2.67 -4.66 18.34
C GLY A 42 -1.52 -4.40 17.35
N LYS A 43 -1.65 -3.43 16.45
CA LYS A 43 -0.62 -3.02 15.48
C LYS A 43 -0.05 -1.64 15.84
N TRP A 44 1.12 -1.31 15.32
CA TRP A 44 1.75 0.00 15.50
C TRP A 44 1.42 0.91 14.34
N TRP A 45 0.89 2.08 14.65
CA TRP A 45 0.47 3.07 13.67
C TRP A 45 1.25 4.36 13.86
N ILE A 46 1.55 5.01 12.75
CA ILE A 46 2.08 6.37 12.72
C ILE A 46 1.30 7.19 11.70
N ASP A 47 1.00 8.43 12.07
CA ASP A 47 0.45 9.40 11.12
C ASP A 47 1.60 10.17 10.48
N VAL A 48 1.64 10.17 9.15
CA VAL A 48 2.68 10.86 8.37
C VAL A 48 2.05 11.73 7.29
N GLU A 49 2.67 12.88 7.06
CA GLU A 49 2.49 13.64 5.83
C GLU A 49 3.46 13.09 4.81
N TYR A 50 2.97 12.83 3.60
CA TYR A 50 3.79 12.37 2.49
C TYR A 50 3.59 13.27 1.28
N ILE A 51 4.53 13.22 0.34
CA ILE A 51 4.37 13.79 -0.99
C ILE A 51 4.43 12.66 -2.00
N SER A 52 3.46 12.64 -2.90
CA SER A 52 3.41 11.75 -4.07
C SER A 52 3.19 12.59 -5.31
N TRP A 53 4.10 12.51 -6.30
CA TRP A 53 4.04 13.32 -7.54
C TRP A 53 3.86 14.84 -7.31
N GLY A 54 4.45 15.38 -6.24
CA GLY A 54 4.32 16.81 -5.89
C GLY A 54 3.01 17.17 -5.16
N VAL A 55 2.10 16.22 -4.97
CA VAL A 55 0.87 16.42 -4.19
C VAL A 55 1.11 15.98 -2.74
N PRO A 56 0.94 16.87 -1.74
CA PRO A 56 1.01 16.48 -0.34
C PRO A 56 -0.27 15.74 0.09
N GLY A 57 -0.09 14.68 0.89
CA GLY A 57 -1.17 13.89 1.47
C GLY A 57 -0.86 13.52 2.91
N LYS A 58 -1.88 13.01 3.63
CA LYS A 58 -1.74 12.46 4.98
C LYS A 58 -2.18 11.01 4.95
N THR A 59 -1.40 10.14 5.59
CA THR A 59 -1.74 8.72 5.70
C THR A 59 -1.29 8.13 7.03
N ARG A 60 -1.82 6.96 7.33
CA ARG A 60 -1.46 6.14 8.47
C ARG A 60 -0.66 4.94 7.99
N LEU A 61 0.58 4.83 8.43
CA LEU A 61 1.40 3.66 8.14
C LEU A 61 1.27 2.66 9.28
N MET A 62 1.09 1.39 8.92
CA MET A 62 0.93 0.28 9.84
C MET A 62 2.21 -0.55 9.88
N PHE A 63 2.68 -0.87 11.08
CA PHE A 63 3.85 -1.69 11.36
C PHE A 63 3.53 -2.80 12.35
N GLU A 64 4.30 -3.88 12.26
CA GLU A 64 4.17 -5.01 13.19
C GLU A 64 4.93 -4.75 14.50
N SER A 65 6.06 -4.04 14.42
CA SER A 65 6.88 -3.69 15.57
C SER A 65 6.96 -2.18 15.75
N LYS A 66 7.16 -1.77 17.01
CA LYS A 66 7.39 -0.37 17.37
C LYS A 66 8.68 0.15 16.72
N GLU A 67 9.69 -0.70 16.62
CA GLU A 67 11.01 -0.36 16.08
C GLU A 67 10.90 0.06 14.62
N GLN A 68 10.18 -0.70 13.78
CA GLN A 68 9.92 -0.33 12.39
C GLN A 68 9.20 1.01 12.28
N ALA A 69 8.23 1.24 13.16
CA ALA A 69 7.50 2.51 13.19
C ALA A 69 8.37 3.70 13.63
N LEU A 70 9.40 3.46 14.46
CA LEU A 70 10.39 4.47 14.88
C LEU A 70 11.44 4.77 13.81
N GLU A 71 11.73 3.82 12.92
CA GLU A 71 12.64 4.01 11.80
C GLU A 71 12.05 4.95 10.73
N VAL A 72 10.73 5.11 10.69
CA VAL A 72 10.08 6.03 9.78
C VAL A 72 10.41 7.47 10.15
N LYS A 73 11.07 8.14 9.22
CA LYS A 73 11.50 9.53 9.30
C LYS A 73 11.24 10.22 7.97
N GLU A 74 11.50 11.53 7.94
CA GLU A 74 11.46 12.30 6.70
C GLU A 74 12.36 11.66 5.63
N GLY A 75 11.83 11.52 4.41
CA GLY A 75 12.46 10.81 3.30
C GLY A 75 12.18 9.30 3.24
N TYR A 76 11.46 8.72 4.22
CA TYR A 76 11.07 7.31 4.17
C TYR A 76 10.17 7.04 2.95
N LYS A 77 10.61 6.11 2.10
CA LYS A 77 9.90 5.72 0.89
C LYS A 77 8.92 4.60 1.20
N PHE A 78 7.67 4.77 0.82
CA PHE A 78 6.66 3.72 0.88
C PHE A 78 5.82 3.74 -0.41
N LEU A 79 5.08 2.66 -0.63
CA LEU A 79 4.21 2.52 -1.79
C LEU A 79 2.76 2.76 -1.33
N THR A 80 2.04 3.63 -2.05
CA THR A 80 0.62 3.92 -1.82
C THR A 80 -0.28 3.32 -2.90
#